data_AF-A0A6B0T061-F1
#
_entry.id   AF-A0A6B0T061-F1
#
_cell.length_a   1.000
_cell.length_b   1.000
_cell.length_c   1.000
_cell.angle_alpha   90.00
_cell.angle_beta   90.00
_cell.angle_gamma   90.00
#
_symmetry.space_group_name_H-M   'P 1'
#
loop_
_entity.id
_entity.type
_entity.pdbx_description
1 polymer ?
#
loop_
_entity_poly.entity_id
_entity_poly.type
_entity_poly.pdbx_seq_one_letter_code
_entity_poly.pdbx_strand_id
1 'polypeptide(L)'
;MYAVVGCRSCGTYWLVSDPDRQESATCPRCETRHPTDRLKRFHESDDRAAAAQARAKLLADKRGQSEAFERAGTVDELERELDGFEGAVDDREYLEGSGLDADEVASAGEDAAGGSRSRDEVVRDALREGNATEEGVVGYATDHGVPAEAARDILDRLTRRGEATESRGEYRLL
;
A
#
# COMPACT_ATOMS: atom_id res chain seq x y z
N MET A 1 -2.18 -11.58 -14.55
CA MET A 1 -3.25 -12.60 -14.62
C MET A 1 -3.44 -13.25 -13.25
N TYR A 2 -4.66 -13.59 -12.87
CA TYR A 2 -5.03 -14.22 -11.60
C TYR A 2 -5.81 -15.50 -11.84
N ALA A 3 -5.47 -16.55 -11.09
CA ALA A 3 -6.18 -17.82 -11.13
C ALA A 3 -6.75 -18.21 -9.76
N VAL A 4 -7.99 -18.68 -9.74
CA VAL A 4 -8.59 -19.32 -8.57
C VAL A 4 -8.22 -20.80 -8.59
N VAL A 5 -7.49 -21.26 -7.58
CA VAL A 5 -7.00 -22.63 -7.46
C VAL A 5 -7.56 -23.31 -6.21
N GLY A 6 -7.57 -24.65 -6.21
CA GLY A 6 -8.08 -25.46 -5.10
C GLY A 6 -7.03 -26.37 -4.47
N CYS A 7 -7.05 -26.46 -3.14
CA CYS A 7 -6.09 -27.27 -2.38
C CYS A 7 -6.53 -28.72 -2.42
N ARG A 8 -5.65 -29.61 -2.87
CA ARG A 8 -5.94 -31.05 -2.90
C ARG A 8 -6.00 -31.69 -1.50
N SER A 9 -5.37 -31.07 -0.51
CA SER A 9 -5.30 -31.58 0.87
C SER A 9 -6.49 -31.18 1.73
N CYS A 10 -6.84 -29.88 1.75
CA CYS A 10 -7.93 -29.36 2.62
C CYS A 10 -9.14 -28.81 1.84
N GLY A 11 -9.08 -28.80 0.50
CA GLY A 11 -10.16 -28.35 -0.36
C GLY A 11 -10.43 -26.84 -0.34
N THR A 12 -9.56 -26.01 0.25
CA THR A 12 -9.75 -24.54 0.22
C THR A 12 -9.49 -23.97 -1.17
N TYR A 13 -10.22 -22.91 -1.54
CA TYR A 13 -9.93 -22.11 -2.73
C TYR A 13 -9.13 -20.85 -2.37
N TRP A 14 -8.15 -20.47 -3.20
CA TRP A 14 -7.39 -19.21 -3.07
C TRP A 14 -6.96 -18.66 -4.43
N LEU A 15 -6.42 -17.44 -4.42
CA LEU A 15 -5.94 -16.74 -5.61
C LEU A 15 -4.42 -16.88 -5.76
N VAL A 16 -3.96 -17.15 -6.98
CA VAL A 16 -2.55 -17.12 -7.35
C VAL A 16 -2.36 -16.10 -8.46
N SER A 17 -1.45 -15.14 -8.26
CA SER A 17 -1.03 -14.19 -9.29
C SER A 17 -0.03 -14.86 -10.24
N ASP A 18 -0.22 -14.72 -11.54
CA ASP A 18 0.65 -15.23 -12.60
C ASP A 18 1.16 -16.66 -12.33
N PRO A 19 0.25 -17.66 -12.25
CA PRO A 19 0.60 -19.04 -11.87
C PRO A 19 1.65 -19.67 -12.79
N ASP A 20 1.73 -19.23 -14.05
CA ASP A 20 2.71 -19.71 -15.04
C ASP A 20 4.13 -19.17 -14.79
N ARG A 21 4.29 -18.12 -13.96
CA ARG A 21 5.59 -17.53 -13.59
C ARG A 21 6.14 -18.07 -12.28
N GLN A 22 5.42 -18.98 -11.62
CA GLN A 22 5.78 -19.53 -10.33
C GLN A 22 5.85 -21.04 -10.44
N GLU A 23 6.83 -21.69 -9.78
CA GLU A 23 6.92 -23.16 -9.77
C GLU A 23 5.98 -23.80 -8.72
N SER A 24 5.61 -23.03 -7.70
CA SER A 24 4.80 -23.54 -6.59
C SER A 24 3.98 -22.46 -5.90
N ALA A 25 2.85 -22.84 -5.33
CA ALA A 25 2.01 -22.00 -4.50
C ALA A 25 1.67 -22.71 -3.18
N THR A 26 1.62 -21.94 -2.10
CA THR A 26 1.33 -22.46 -0.75
C THR A 26 -0.13 -22.21 -0.41
N CYS A 27 -0.83 -23.26 0.06
CA CYS A 27 -2.21 -23.14 0.52
C CYS A 27 -2.25 -22.24 1.77
N PRO A 28 -3.04 -21.15 1.81
CA PRO A 28 -3.08 -20.24 2.95
C PRO A 28 -3.81 -20.80 4.18
N ARG A 29 -4.44 -21.99 4.06
CA ARG A 29 -5.20 -22.61 5.16
C ARG A 29 -4.44 -23.72 5.86
N CYS A 30 -3.78 -24.60 5.11
CA CYS A 30 -3.09 -25.77 5.65
C CYS A 30 -1.59 -25.77 5.33
N GLU A 31 -1.09 -24.68 4.75
CA GLU A 31 0.33 -24.43 4.47
C GLU A 31 1.00 -25.47 3.56
N THR A 32 0.21 -26.37 2.96
CA THR A 32 0.73 -27.34 2.01
C THR A 32 1.20 -26.61 0.75
N ARG A 33 2.47 -26.83 0.39
CA ARG A 33 3.05 -26.35 -0.87
C ARG A 33 2.63 -27.27 -2.01
N HIS A 34 2.11 -26.68 -3.07
CA HIS A 34 1.69 -27.38 -4.29
C HIS A 34 2.47 -26.86 -5.49
N PRO A 35 2.90 -27.72 -6.42
CA PRO A 35 3.45 -27.25 -7.69
C PRO A 35 2.32 -26.67 -8.55
N THR A 36 2.54 -25.50 -9.13
CA THR A 36 1.52 -24.68 -9.81
C THR A 36 0.96 -25.34 -11.07
N ASP A 37 1.80 -26.05 -11.82
CA ASP A 37 1.45 -26.86 -12.99
C ASP A 37 0.40 -27.94 -12.69
N ARG A 38 0.34 -28.43 -11.45
CA ARG A 38 -0.64 -29.42 -11.00
C ARG A 38 -1.85 -28.79 -10.33
N LEU A 39 -1.90 -27.49 -10.08
CA LEU A 39 -3.09 -26.89 -9.48
C LEU A 39 -4.23 -26.81 -10.51
N LYS A 40 -5.40 -27.35 -10.15
CA LYS A 40 -6.60 -27.14 -10.97
C LYS A 40 -6.99 -25.67 -10.89
N ARG A 41 -7.06 -25.03 -12.05
CA ARG A 41 -7.57 -23.65 -12.23
C ARG A 41 -9.08 -23.73 -12.41
N PHE A 42 -9.82 -23.12 -11.50
CA PHE A 42 -11.28 -23.09 -11.52
C PHE A 42 -11.82 -21.86 -12.25
N HIS A 43 -11.05 -20.77 -12.24
CA HIS A 43 -11.35 -19.53 -12.91
C HIS A 43 -10.04 -18.77 -13.16
N GLU A 44 -9.95 -18.03 -14.26
CA GLU A 44 -8.81 -17.20 -14.64
C GLU A 44 -9.32 -15.84 -15.12
N SER A 45 -8.65 -14.76 -14.71
CA SER A 45 -8.99 -13.39 -15.07
C SER A 45 -7.76 -12.49 -14.96
N ASP A 46 -7.64 -11.47 -15.81
CA ASP A 46 -6.60 -10.44 -15.65
C ASP A 46 -6.97 -9.40 -14.58
N ASP A 47 -8.25 -9.29 -14.25
CA ASP A 47 -8.74 -8.49 -13.14
C ASP A 47 -8.80 -9.29 -11.83
N ARG A 48 -8.12 -8.77 -10.81
CA ARG A 48 -8.09 -9.32 -9.46
C ARG A 48 -9.47 -9.34 -8.81
N ALA A 49 -10.28 -8.30 -9.01
CA ALA A 49 -11.60 -8.18 -8.40
C ALA A 49 -12.54 -9.25 -8.95
N ALA A 50 -12.61 -9.41 -10.27
CA ALA A 50 -13.33 -10.51 -10.93
C ALA A 50 -12.88 -11.89 -10.42
N ALA A 51 -11.57 -12.13 -10.28
CA ALA A 51 -11.06 -13.40 -9.76
C ALA A 51 -11.44 -13.63 -8.28
N ALA A 52 -11.45 -12.58 -7.46
CA ALA A 52 -11.91 -12.64 -6.08
C ALA A 52 -13.42 -12.95 -5.99
N GLN A 53 -14.24 -12.35 -6.85
CA GLN A 53 -15.68 -12.61 -6.92
C GLN A 53 -15.95 -14.07 -7.32
N ALA A 54 -15.24 -14.60 -8.32
CA ALA A 54 -15.35 -16.00 -8.73
C ALA A 54 -14.95 -16.97 -7.59
N ARG A 55 -13.90 -16.64 -6.83
CA ARG A 55 -13.51 -17.40 -5.64
C ARG A 55 -14.61 -17.39 -4.58
N ALA A 56 -15.22 -16.24 -4.33
CA ALA A 56 -16.29 -16.10 -3.35
C ALA A 56 -17.51 -16.95 -3.73
N LYS A 57 -17.89 -16.95 -5.02
CA LYS A 57 -18.93 -17.83 -5.57
C LYS A 57 -18.63 -19.32 -5.30
N LEU A 58 -17.43 -19.78 -5.63
CA LEU A 58 -17.02 -21.18 -5.40
C LEU A 58 -17.06 -21.57 -3.91
N LEU A 59 -16.74 -20.64 -3.00
CA LEU A 59 -16.83 -20.87 -1.56
C LEU A 59 -18.28 -20.92 -1.07
N ALA A 60 -19.16 -20.09 -1.61
CA ALA A 60 -20.59 -20.09 -1.33
C ALA A 60 -21.23 -21.39 -1.80
N ASP A 61 -20.97 -21.81 -3.05
CA ASP A 61 -21.45 -23.06 -3.62
C ASP A 61 -21.00 -24.27 -2.76
N LYS A 62 -19.73 -24.28 -2.35
CA LYS A 62 -19.19 -25.34 -1.49
C LYS A 62 -19.88 -25.42 -0.11
N ARG A 63 -20.45 -24.32 0.38
CA ARG A 63 -21.17 -24.27 1.67
C ARG A 63 -22.68 -24.33 1.52
N GLY A 64 -23.22 -24.47 0.30
CA GLY A 64 -24.66 -24.41 0.04
C GLY A 64 -25.27 -23.03 0.32
N GLN A 65 -24.50 -21.96 0.11
CA GLN A 65 -24.88 -20.57 0.41
C GLN A 65 -24.98 -19.71 -0.87
N SER A 66 -25.22 -20.32 -2.03
CA SER A 66 -25.26 -19.62 -3.32
C SER A 66 -26.33 -18.52 -3.35
N GLU A 67 -27.52 -18.77 -2.80
CA GLU A 67 -28.59 -17.75 -2.72
C GLU A 67 -28.18 -16.55 -1.86
N ALA A 68 -27.48 -16.79 -0.74
CA ALA A 68 -27.00 -15.71 0.11
C ALA A 68 -25.91 -14.88 -0.58
N PHE A 69 -25.06 -15.54 -1.37
CA PHE A 69 -24.05 -14.87 -2.20
C PHE A 69 -24.68 -14.02 -3.31
N GLU A 70 -25.68 -14.55 -4.01
CA GLU A 70 -26.40 -13.81 -5.06
C GLU A 70 -27.13 -12.59 -4.50
N ARG A 71 -27.75 -12.71 -3.32
CA ARG A 71 -28.39 -11.57 -2.64
C ARG A 71 -27.40 -10.50 -2.18
N ALA A 72 -26.16 -10.86 -1.88
CA ALA A 72 -25.16 -9.91 -1.40
C ALA A 72 -24.62 -8.99 -2.51
N GLY A 73 -24.81 -9.34 -3.78
CA GLY A 73 -24.31 -8.55 -4.92
C GLY A 73 -22.79 -8.61 -5.11
N THR A 74 -22.28 -7.81 -6.04
CA THR A 74 -20.83 -7.62 -6.24
C THR A 74 -20.31 -6.45 -5.39
N VAL A 75 -19.00 -6.43 -5.13
CA VAL A 75 -18.37 -5.30 -4.42
C VAL A 75 -18.69 -3.97 -5.11
N ASP A 76 -18.54 -3.90 -6.44
CA ASP A 76 -18.89 -2.69 -7.22
C ASP A 76 -20.37 -2.27 -7.12
N GLU A 77 -21.29 -3.21 -6.89
CA GLU A 77 -22.71 -2.89 -6.68
C GLU A 77 -22.92 -2.30 -5.29
N LEU A 78 -22.30 -2.90 -4.27
CA LEU A 78 -22.33 -2.40 -2.89
C LEU A 78 -21.65 -1.03 -2.75
N GLU A 79 -20.54 -0.79 -3.45
CA GLU A 79 -19.88 0.52 -3.49
C GLU A 79 -20.81 1.59 -4.09
N ARG A 80 -21.48 1.28 -5.21
CA ARG A 80 -22.46 2.21 -5.80
C ARG A 80 -23.68 2.44 -4.91
N GLU A 81 -24.10 1.43 -4.16
CA GLU A 81 -25.17 1.56 -3.17
C GLU A 81 -24.75 2.50 -2.04
N LEU A 82 -23.51 2.36 -1.54
CA LEU A 82 -22.94 3.24 -0.53
C LEU A 82 -22.79 4.68 -1.02
N ASP A 83 -22.32 4.89 -2.25
CA ASP A 83 -22.20 6.23 -2.85
C ASP A 83 -23.55 6.97 -2.92
N GLY A 84 -24.65 6.23 -3.08
CA GLY A 84 -26.02 6.76 -3.10
C GLY A 84 -26.72 6.70 -1.74
N PHE A 85 -26.08 6.20 -0.69
CA PHE A 85 -26.71 6.00 0.60
C PHE A 85 -26.77 7.31 1.39
N GLU A 86 -27.90 8.01 1.28
CA GLU A 86 -28.17 9.29 1.99
C GLU A 86 -28.15 9.18 3.52
N GLY A 87 -28.09 7.96 4.08
CA GLY A 87 -28.00 7.71 5.52
C GLY A 87 -26.58 7.53 6.06
N ALA A 88 -25.55 7.62 5.21
CA ALA A 88 -24.16 7.59 5.66
C ALA A 88 -23.84 8.92 6.35
N VAL A 89 -23.21 8.84 7.52
CA VAL A 89 -22.61 10.01 8.16
C VAL A 89 -21.41 10.40 7.32
N ASP A 90 -21.44 11.60 6.74
CA ASP A 90 -20.31 12.09 5.96
C ASP A 90 -19.09 12.38 6.86
N ASP A 91 -17.90 12.48 6.27
CA ASP A 91 -16.66 12.68 7.02
C ASP A 91 -16.72 13.94 7.90
N ARG A 92 -17.37 15.02 7.43
CA ARG A 92 -17.52 16.25 8.21
C ARG A 92 -18.39 16.01 9.43
N GLU A 93 -19.59 15.45 9.23
CA GLU A 93 -20.53 15.15 10.31
C GLU A 93 -19.90 14.22 11.34
N TYR A 94 -19.14 13.22 10.90
CA TYR A 94 -18.41 12.32 11.78
C TYR A 94 -17.35 13.03 12.62
N LEU A 95 -16.54 13.89 11.98
CA LEU A 95 -15.47 14.65 12.64
C LEU A 95 -16.04 15.66 13.64
N GLU A 96 -17.02 16.45 13.22
CA GLU A 96 -17.68 17.44 14.07
C GLU A 96 -18.42 16.76 15.24
N GLY A 97 -19.10 15.64 15.00
CA GLY A 97 -19.73 14.83 16.04
C GLY A 97 -18.74 14.21 17.03
N SER A 98 -17.49 14.01 16.59
CA SER A 98 -16.37 13.56 17.43
C SER A 98 -15.65 14.70 18.15
N GLY A 99 -16.10 15.95 17.98
CA GLY A 99 -15.50 17.14 18.58
C GLY A 99 -14.23 17.63 17.86
N LEU A 100 -14.03 17.21 16.62
CA LEU A 100 -12.94 17.67 15.76
C LEU A 100 -13.44 18.76 14.81
N ASP A 101 -12.62 19.76 14.52
CA ASP A 101 -12.91 20.76 13.49
C ASP A 101 -12.62 20.16 12.10
N ALA A 102 -13.68 19.87 11.34
CA ALA A 102 -13.56 19.24 10.03
C ALA A 102 -12.82 20.11 9.01
N ASP A 103 -12.92 21.44 9.11
CA ASP A 103 -12.23 22.38 8.22
C ASP A 103 -10.72 22.42 8.54
N GLU A 104 -10.35 22.39 9.83
CA GLU A 104 -8.95 22.27 10.26
C GLU A 104 -8.33 20.95 9.80
N VAL A 105 -9.06 19.83 9.93
CA VAL A 105 -8.60 18.50 9.49
C VAL A 105 -8.42 18.44 7.97
N ALA A 106 -9.37 18.98 7.20
CA ALA A 106 -9.26 19.05 5.74
C ALA A 106 -8.05 19.88 5.30
N SER A 107 -7.87 21.08 5.89
CA SER A 107 -6.72 21.94 5.61
C SER A 107 -5.38 21.26 5.95
N ALA A 108 -5.31 20.53 7.06
CA ALA A 108 -4.10 19.78 7.43
C ALA A 108 -3.78 18.65 6.45
N GLY A 109 -4.80 18.06 5.82
CA GLY A 109 -4.64 17.06 4.75
C GLY A 109 -4.20 17.66 3.41
N GLU A 110 -4.64 18.87 3.09
CA GLU A 110 -4.23 19.58 1.86
C GLU A 110 -2.74 19.94 1.87
N ASP A 111 -2.20 20.35 3.03
CA ASP A 111 -0.76 20.57 3.21
C ASP A 111 0.09 19.29 3.06
N ALA A 112 -0.54 18.10 3.17
CA ALA A 112 0.10 16.81 2.92
C ALA A 112 -0.02 16.36 1.44
N ALA A 113 -1.02 16.83 0.69
CA ALA A 113 -1.19 16.54 -0.74
C ALA A 113 -0.17 17.28 -1.62
N GLY A 114 0.31 18.44 -1.17
CA GLY A 114 1.51 19.10 -1.68
C GLY A 114 2.76 18.56 -1.00
N GLY A 115 3.04 17.25 -1.15
CA GLY A 115 4.11 16.50 -0.48
C GLY A 115 5.11 17.37 0.28
N SER A 116 4.83 17.61 1.56
CA SER A 116 5.80 18.24 2.46
C SER A 116 6.95 17.26 2.58
N ARG A 117 7.92 17.39 1.66
CA ARG A 117 9.15 16.60 1.66
C ARG A 117 9.67 16.66 3.08
N SER A 118 9.76 15.50 3.72
CA SER A 118 10.19 15.48 5.11
C SER A 118 11.59 16.13 5.17
N ARG A 119 11.94 16.77 6.28
CA ARG A 119 13.29 17.40 6.41
C ARG A 119 14.41 16.39 6.08
N ASP A 120 14.15 15.13 6.41
CA ASP A 120 14.98 13.96 6.11
C ASP A 120 15.07 13.66 4.60
N GLU A 121 13.98 13.83 3.85
CA GLU A 121 13.94 13.70 2.39
C GLU A 121 14.65 14.85 1.68
N VAL A 122 14.45 16.09 2.14
CA VAL A 122 15.14 17.28 1.59
C VAL A 122 16.66 17.16 1.70
N VAL A 123 17.18 16.66 2.83
CA VAL A 123 18.63 16.43 3.01
C VAL A 123 19.15 15.30 2.12
N ARG A 124 18.35 14.25 1.89
CA ARG A 124 18.71 13.18 0.93
C ARG A 124 18.70 13.69 -0.50
N ASP A 125 17.75 14.55 -0.86
CA ASP A 125 17.68 15.18 -2.18
C ASP A 125 18.89 16.06 -2.43
N ALA A 126 19.33 16.84 -1.44
CA ALA A 126 20.55 17.63 -1.53
C ALA A 126 21.76 16.77 -1.95
N LEU A 127 21.91 15.59 -1.34
CA LEU A 127 22.98 14.64 -1.66
C LEU A 127 22.80 14.00 -3.05
N ARG A 128 21.56 13.71 -3.48
CA ARG A 128 21.26 13.18 -4.83
C ARG A 128 21.55 14.20 -5.93
N GLU A 129 21.31 15.48 -5.66
CA GLU A 129 21.59 16.57 -6.58
C GLU A 129 23.08 16.93 -6.66
N GLY A 130 23.93 16.21 -5.91
CA GLY A 130 25.38 16.33 -6.01
C GLY A 130 26.01 17.34 -5.06
N ASN A 131 25.27 17.82 -4.04
CA ASN A 131 25.87 18.60 -2.97
C ASN A 131 26.75 17.69 -2.10
N ALA A 132 28.06 17.74 -2.34
CA ALA A 132 29.02 16.89 -1.64
C ALA A 132 29.45 17.49 -0.29
N THR A 133 29.38 18.79 -0.06
CA THR A 133 29.86 19.38 1.21
C THR A 133 28.71 19.58 2.20
N GLU A 134 29.00 19.58 3.50
CA GLU A 134 28.03 19.95 4.54
C GLU A 134 27.41 21.33 4.25
N GLU A 135 28.24 22.29 3.85
CA GLU A 135 27.77 23.64 3.49
C GLU A 135 26.80 23.63 2.31
N GLY A 136 27.06 22.83 1.26
CA GLY A 136 26.16 22.68 0.13
C GLY A 136 24.84 22.00 0.50
N VAL A 137 24.90 20.98 1.35
CA VAL A 137 23.71 20.27 1.84
C VAL A 137 22.85 21.16 2.72
N VAL A 138 23.46 21.90 3.65
CA VAL A 138 22.77 22.83 4.56
C VAL A 138 22.18 24.01 3.77
N GLY A 139 22.90 24.53 2.77
CA GLY A 139 22.42 25.58 1.88
C GLY A 139 21.16 25.15 1.12
N TYR A 140 21.24 24.00 0.43
CA TYR A 140 20.09 23.43 -0.28
C TYR A 140 18.90 23.19 0.66
N ALA A 141 19.14 22.60 1.83
CA ALA A 141 18.07 22.31 2.77
C ALA A 141 17.41 23.59 3.31
N THR A 142 18.18 24.65 3.52
CA THR A 142 17.68 25.96 3.97
C THR A 142 16.82 26.63 2.89
N ASP A 143 17.24 26.57 1.63
CA ASP A 143 16.47 27.08 0.48
C ASP A 143 15.12 26.35 0.33
N HIS A 144 15.04 25.13 0.83
CA HIS A 144 13.83 24.29 0.87
C HIS A 144 13.12 24.29 2.24
N GLY A 145 13.43 25.23 3.13
CA GLY A 145 12.68 25.47 4.36
C GLY A 145 13.08 24.63 5.57
N VAL A 146 14.20 23.91 5.51
CA VAL A 146 14.78 23.18 6.65
C VAL A 146 15.75 24.07 7.42
N PRO A 147 15.58 24.26 8.74
CA PRO A 147 16.54 25.02 9.54
C PRO A 147 17.95 24.42 9.46
N ALA A 148 18.98 25.26 9.35
CA ALA A 148 20.36 24.82 9.17
C ALA A 148 20.85 23.81 10.23
N GLU A 149 20.53 24.04 11.51
CA GLU A 149 20.87 23.09 12.58
C GLU A 149 20.19 21.73 12.39
N ALA A 150 18.92 21.73 11.98
CA ALA A 150 18.20 20.49 11.71
C ALA A 150 18.79 19.73 10.51
N ALA A 151 19.25 20.45 9.48
CA ALA A 151 19.92 19.83 8.33
C ALA A 151 21.25 19.16 8.73
N ARG A 152 22.05 19.80 9.59
CA ARG A 152 23.29 19.21 10.13
C ARG A 152 23.02 17.97 10.98
N ASP A 153 22.03 18.04 11.87
CA ASP A 153 21.64 16.91 12.72
C ASP A 153 21.18 15.71 11.90
N ILE A 154 20.44 15.94 10.80
CA ILE A 154 20.00 14.90 9.89
C ILE A 154 21.18 14.31 9.12
N LEU A 155 22.10 15.15 8.63
CA LEU A 155 23.29 14.69 7.90
C LEU A 155 24.20 13.82 8.80
N ASP A 156 24.45 14.23 10.04
CA ASP A 156 25.19 13.42 11.04
C ASP A 156 24.46 12.11 11.37
N ARG A 157 23.12 12.14 11.42
CA ARG A 157 22.34 10.92 11.65
C ARG A 157 22.45 9.94 10.48
N LEU A 158 22.45 10.40 9.24
CA LEU A 158 22.60 9.56 8.05
C LEU A 158 23.96 8.88 8.00
N THR A 159 25.03 9.58 8.37
CA THR A 159 26.38 9.00 8.43
C THR A 159 26.49 7.97 9.55
N ARG A 160 25.97 8.26 10.75
CA ARG A 160 25.95 7.32 11.88
C ARG A 160 25.18 6.03 11.59
N ARG A 161 24.13 6.10 10.76
CA ARG A 161 23.32 4.94 10.37
C ARG A 161 23.91 4.15 9.21
N GLY A 162 24.96 4.66 8.55
CA GLY A 162 25.50 4.06 7.33
C GLY A 162 24.56 4.20 6.13
N GLU A 163 23.71 5.22 6.12
CA GLU A 163 22.89 5.61 4.94
C GLU A 163 23.65 6.59 4.04
N ALA A 164 24.64 7.29 4.60
CA ALA A 164 25.59 8.13 3.89
C ALA A 164 27.02 7.85 4.39
N THR A 165 28.02 8.14 3.56
CA THR A 165 29.42 8.13 3.93
C THR A 165 30.01 9.52 3.80
N GLU A 166 30.83 9.91 4.77
CA GLU A 166 31.68 11.10 4.69
C GLU A 166 33.12 10.68 4.39
N SER A 167 33.76 11.35 3.44
CA SER A 167 35.17 11.19 3.12
C SER A 167 35.79 12.55 2.84
N ARG A 168 36.70 13.00 3.71
CA ARG A 168 37.46 14.26 3.53
C ARG A 168 36.57 15.50 3.40
N GLY A 169 35.45 15.53 4.11
CA GLY A 169 34.46 16.60 4.08
C GLY A 169 33.44 16.50 2.94
N GLU A 170 33.48 15.41 2.16
CA GLU A 170 32.52 15.11 1.10
C GLU A 170 31.58 13.98 1.50
N TYR A 171 30.27 14.21 1.38
CA TYR A 171 29.19 13.31 1.73
C TYR A 171 28.61 12.67 0.47
N ARG A 172 28.28 11.38 0.57
CA ARG A 172 27.61 10.64 -0.49
C ARG A 172 26.63 9.63 0.11
N LEU A 173 25.45 9.48 -0.49
CA LEU A 173 24.53 8.40 -0.16
C LEU A 173 25.07 7.03 -0.61
N LEU A 174 24.75 6.00 0.18
CA LEU A 174 25.08 4.61 -0.09
C LEU A 174 23.97 3.89 -0.87
#